data_AF-A0AB37T7V5-F1
#
_entry.id   AF-A0AB37T7V5-F1
#
_cell.length_a   1.000
_cell.length_b   1.000
_cell.length_c   1.000
_cell.angle_alpha   90.00
_cell.angle_beta   90.00
_cell.angle_gamma   90.00
#
_symmetry.space_group_name_H-M   'P 1'
#
loop_
_entity.id
_entity.type
_entity.pdbx_description
1 polymer ?
#
loop_
_entity_poly.entity_id
_entity_poly.type
_entity_poly.pdbx_seq_one_letter_code
_entity_poly.pdbx_strand_id
1 'polypeptide(L)'
;MPNGGFTADPDAVKTAAAKLGLAADQLDDAGKELLAAMNSLGQCWGNDDAGKEFAKDYEPGAQGSSEGFANIVEALRGMQHNVERSMTAFTNAEEEIKTTLDKKV
;
A
#
# COMPACT_ATOMS: atom_id res chain seq x y z
N MET A 1 19.84 19.63 29.48
CA MET A 1 19.16 20.02 28.22
C MET A 1 18.84 18.72 27.50
N PRO A 2 17.60 18.46 27.07
CA PRO A 2 17.34 17.28 26.23
C PRO A 2 18.03 17.51 24.90
N ASN A 3 18.99 16.64 24.56
CA ASN A 3 19.69 16.67 23.28
C ASN A 3 18.68 16.62 22.13
N GLY A 4 18.71 17.65 21.27
CA GLY A 4 17.88 17.76 20.07
C GLY A 4 18.27 16.77 18.97
N GLY A 5 18.38 15.49 19.30
CA GLY A 5 18.49 14.41 18.33
C GLY A 5 17.11 14.11 17.77
N PHE A 6 17.03 13.94 16.46
CA PHE A 6 15.85 13.38 15.79
C PHE A 6 15.55 12.01 16.42
N THR A 7 14.47 11.87 17.18
CA THR A 7 14.15 10.62 17.90
C THR A 7 13.11 9.83 17.11
N ALA A 8 13.52 9.20 16.02
CA ALA A 8 12.72 8.15 15.39
C ALA A 8 13.23 6.80 15.92
N ASP A 9 12.38 6.06 16.65
CA ASP A 9 12.68 4.68 17.04
C ASP A 9 12.63 3.78 15.78
N PRO A 10 13.77 3.24 15.32
CA PRO A 10 13.81 2.45 14.08
C PRO A 10 12.94 1.20 14.14
N ASP A 11 12.77 0.59 15.32
CA ASP A 11 11.97 -0.62 15.48
C ASP A 11 10.47 -0.31 15.46
N ALA A 12 10.07 0.81 16.06
CA ALA A 12 8.70 1.30 15.97
C ALA A 12 8.31 1.62 14.51
N VAL A 13 9.22 2.24 13.75
CA VAL A 13 8.97 2.60 12.36
C VAL A 13 8.93 1.36 11.45
N LYS A 14 9.84 0.39 11.63
CA LYS A 14 9.78 -0.90 10.93
C LYS A 14 8.46 -1.62 11.20
N THR A 15 8.00 -1.61 12.45
CA THR A 15 6.71 -2.21 12.83
C THR A 15 5.53 -1.52 12.13
N ALA A 16 5.56 -0.19 12.03
CA ALA A 16 4.52 0.56 11.33
C ALA A 16 4.54 0.28 9.81
N ALA A 17 5.73 0.23 9.19
CA ALA A 17 5.89 -0.12 7.78
C ALA A 17 5.35 -1.53 7.48
N ALA A 18 5.65 -2.51 8.34
CA ALA A 18 5.13 -3.87 8.20
C ALA A 18 3.59 -3.93 8.22
N LYS A 19 2.94 -3.08 9.03
CA LYS A 19 1.47 -3.00 9.06
C LYS A 19 0.89 -2.46 7.75
N LEU A 20 1.59 -1.56 7.06
CA LEU A 20 1.17 -1.08 5.73
C LEU A 20 1.24 -2.21 4.70
N GLY A 21 2.31 -3.02 4.74
CA GLY A 21 2.44 -4.21 3.89
C GLY A 21 1.32 -5.22 4.14
N LEU A 22 1.04 -5.54 5.41
CA LEU A 22 -0.05 -6.45 5.77
C LEU A 22 -1.42 -5.95 5.31
N ALA A 23 -1.69 -4.64 5.46
CA ALA A 23 -2.93 -4.04 4.97
C ALA A 23 -3.02 -4.10 3.44
N ALA A 24 -1.90 -3.91 2.74
CA ALA A 24 -1.85 -4.05 1.28
C ALA A 24 -2.14 -5.48 0.84
N ASP A 25 -1.58 -6.48 1.52
CA ASP A 25 -1.81 -7.90 1.22
C ASP A 25 -3.29 -8.28 1.46
N GLN A 26 -3.87 -7.86 2.58
CA GLN A 26 -5.29 -8.10 2.89
C GLN A 26 -6.22 -7.47 1.85
N LEU A 27 -5.90 -6.25 1.39
CA LEU A 27 -6.70 -5.56 0.39
C LEU A 27 -6.56 -6.19 -1.00
N ASP A 28 -5.36 -6.65 -1.36
CA ASP A 28 -5.09 -7.36 -2.60
C ASP A 28 -5.86 -8.69 -2.66
N ASP A 29 -5.85 -9.44 -1.57
CA ASP A 29 -6.62 -10.70 -1.47
C ASP A 29 -8.13 -10.45 -1.58
N ALA A 30 -8.66 -9.44 -0.86
CA ALA A 30 -10.06 -9.06 -0.96
C ALA A 30 -10.45 -8.60 -2.38
N GLY A 31 -9.57 -7.84 -3.05
CA GLY A 31 -9.76 -7.41 -4.43
C GLY A 31 -9.81 -8.58 -5.42
N LYS A 32 -8.92 -9.58 -5.25
CA LYS A 32 -8.92 -10.81 -6.06
C LYS A 32 -10.18 -11.64 -5.83
N GLU A 33 -10.62 -11.79 -4.58
CA GLU A 33 -11.86 -12.51 -4.26
C GLU A 33 -13.08 -11.84 -4.90
N LEU A 34 -13.17 -10.51 -4.81
CA LEU A 34 -14.22 -9.74 -5.46
C LEU A 34 -14.21 -9.96 -6.98
N LEU A 35 -13.06 -9.81 -7.63
CA LEU A 35 -12.94 -9.99 -9.07
C LEU A 35 -13.28 -11.42 -9.51
N ALA A 36 -12.85 -12.43 -8.73
CA ALA A 36 -13.20 -13.82 -8.99
C ALA A 36 -14.72 -14.06 -8.88
N ALA A 37 -15.37 -13.51 -7.85
CA ALA A 37 -16.81 -13.61 -7.68
C ALA A 37 -17.56 -12.94 -8.85
N MET A 38 -17.13 -11.74 -9.26
CA MET A 38 -17.73 -11.03 -10.40
C MET A 38 -17.58 -11.79 -11.71
N ASN A 39 -16.39 -12.34 -11.98
CA ASN A 39 -16.14 -13.16 -13.17
C ASN A 39 -16.95 -14.46 -13.17
N SER A 40 -17.20 -15.05 -11.99
CA SER A 40 -17.98 -16.28 -11.87
C SER A 40 -19.47 -16.08 -12.20
N LEU A 41 -20.00 -14.88 -11.98
CA LEU A 41 -21.39 -14.54 -12.30
C LEU A 41 -21.60 -14.36 -13.81
N GLY A 42 -20.57 -13.94 -14.54
CA GLY A 42 -20.63 -13.65 -15.97
C GLY A 42 -21.69 -12.58 -16.31
N GLN A 43 -22.16 -12.58 -17.56
CA GLN A 43 -23.23 -11.68 -18.01
C GLN A 43 -24.61 -12.20 -17.60
N CYS A 44 -24.87 -12.24 -16.29
CA CYS A 44 -26.13 -12.75 -15.73
C CYS A 44 -27.36 -11.90 -16.10
N TRP A 45 -27.15 -10.71 -16.66
CA TRP A 45 -28.19 -9.78 -17.13
C TRP A 45 -28.72 -10.07 -18.54
N GLY A 46 -28.14 -11.03 -19.27
CA GLY A 46 -28.61 -11.42 -20.60
C GLY A 46 -28.28 -10.44 -21.72
N ASN A 47 -28.72 -10.77 -22.94
CA ASN A 47 -28.39 -10.06 -24.19
C ASN A 47 -29.59 -9.31 -24.82
N ASP A 48 -30.70 -9.19 -24.09
CA ASP A 48 -31.83 -8.36 -24.51
C ASP A 48 -31.51 -6.87 -24.29
N ASP A 49 -32.41 -5.99 -24.73
CA ASP A 49 -32.18 -4.54 -24.67
C ASP A 49 -32.04 -4.05 -23.22
N ALA A 50 -32.74 -4.67 -22.27
CA ALA A 50 -32.62 -4.37 -20.85
C ALA A 50 -31.24 -4.78 -20.28
N GLY A 51 -30.77 -5.99 -20.61
CA GLY A 51 -29.46 -6.47 -20.22
C GLY A 51 -28.32 -5.62 -20.79
N LYS A 52 -28.44 -5.20 -22.05
CA LYS A 52 -27.47 -4.27 -22.67
C LYS A 52 -27.48 -2.90 -22.01
N GLU A 53 -28.65 -2.38 -21.62
CA GLU A 53 -28.73 -1.09 -20.93
C GLU A 53 -28.07 -1.15 -19.55
N PHE A 54 -28.30 -2.23 -18.80
CA PHE A 54 -27.64 -2.46 -17.51
C PHE A 54 -26.11 -2.57 -17.65
N ALA A 55 -25.63 -3.30 -18.66
CA ALA A 55 -24.20 -3.53 -18.88
C ALA A 55 -23.41 -2.23 -19.07
N LYS A 56 -24.02 -1.20 -19.69
CA LYS A 56 -23.37 0.09 -19.98
C LYS A 56 -22.75 0.76 -18.76
N ASP A 57 -23.42 0.67 -17.62
CA ASP A 57 -22.94 1.29 -16.38
C ASP A 57 -22.29 0.25 -15.45
N TYR A 58 -22.80 -0.99 -15.45
CA TYR A 58 -22.28 -2.03 -14.59
C TYR A 58 -20.86 -2.47 -14.95
N GLU A 59 -20.57 -2.77 -16.22
CA GLU A 59 -19.26 -3.28 -16.63
C GLU A 59 -18.14 -2.24 -16.36
N PRO A 60 -18.28 -0.95 -16.73
CA PRO A 60 -17.27 0.04 -16.40
C PRO A 60 -17.15 0.31 -14.90
N GLY A 61 -18.25 0.33 -14.15
CA GLY A 61 -18.23 0.50 -12.69
C GLY A 61 -17.53 -0.66 -11.98
N ALA A 62 -17.77 -1.88 -12.45
CA ALA A 62 -17.09 -3.09 -11.99
C ALA A 62 -15.58 -3.01 -12.23
N GLN A 63 -15.17 -2.68 -13.46
CA GLN A 63 -13.76 -2.54 -13.81
C GLN A 63 -13.10 -1.42 -13.00
N GLY A 64 -13.70 -0.24 -12.92
CA GLY A 64 -13.17 0.88 -12.16
C GLY A 64 -13.04 0.59 -10.67
N SER A 65 -13.95 -0.22 -10.10
CA SER A 65 -13.82 -0.70 -8.72
C SER A 65 -12.60 -1.60 -8.56
N SER A 66 -12.38 -2.56 -9.46
CA SER A 66 -11.20 -3.44 -9.43
C SER A 66 -9.89 -2.65 -9.55
N GLU A 67 -9.84 -1.69 -10.47
CA GLU A 67 -8.67 -0.80 -10.63
C GLU A 67 -8.44 0.05 -9.38
N GLY A 68 -9.51 0.52 -8.74
CA GLY A 68 -9.45 1.26 -7.48
C GLY A 68 -8.79 0.47 -6.35
N PHE A 69 -9.16 -0.81 -6.17
CA PHE A 69 -8.50 -1.68 -5.19
C PHE A 69 -7.01 -1.83 -5.47
N ALA A 70 -6.64 -2.10 -6.73
CA ALA A 70 -5.25 -2.25 -7.14
C ALA A 70 -4.42 -0.97 -6.86
N ASN A 71 -4.98 0.20 -7.16
CA ASN A 71 -4.32 1.48 -6.90
C ASN A 71 -4.08 1.73 -5.40
N ILE A 72 -5.01 1.33 -4.54
CA ILE A 72 -4.85 1.49 -3.09
C ILE A 72 -3.76 0.52 -2.57
N VAL A 73 -3.74 -0.73 -3.06
CA VAL A 73 -2.67 -1.70 -2.74
C VAL A 73 -1.31 -1.12 -3.13
N GLU A 74 -1.16 -0.57 -4.33
CA GLU A 74 0.07 0.06 -4.78
C GLU A 74 0.46 1.25 -3.89
N ALA A 75 -0.50 2.10 -3.53
CA ALA A 75 -0.25 3.23 -2.64
C ALA A 75 0.23 2.80 -1.25
N LEU A 76 -0.38 1.75 -0.67
CA LEU A 76 0.04 1.19 0.63
C LEU A 76 1.47 0.64 0.58
N ARG A 77 1.81 -0.12 -0.48
CA ARG A 77 3.18 -0.62 -0.69
C ARG A 77 4.18 0.51 -0.92
N GLY A 78 3.80 1.53 -1.68
CA GLY A 78 4.60 2.74 -1.89
C GLY A 78 4.90 3.46 -0.58
N MET A 79 3.91 3.60 0.30
CA MET A 79 4.11 4.17 1.64
C MET A 79 5.04 3.31 2.49
N GLN A 80 4.87 1.98 2.50
CA GLN A 80 5.78 1.07 3.19
C GLN A 80 7.23 1.31 2.76
N HIS A 81 7.50 1.27 1.45
CA HIS A 81 8.85 1.44 0.91
C HIS A 81 9.45 2.82 1.21
N ASN A 82 8.63 3.87 1.15
CA ASN A 82 9.08 5.22 1.49
C ASN A 82 9.50 5.31 2.96
N VAL A 83 8.72 4.71 3.87
CA VAL A 83 9.03 4.67 5.30
C VAL A 83 10.33 3.89 5.57
N GLU A 84 10.49 2.72 4.97
CA GLU A 84 11.71 1.90 5.09
C GLU A 84 12.94 2.64 4.57
N ARG A 85 12.82 3.31 3.41
CA ARG A 85 13.90 4.10 2.81
C ARG A 85 14.28 5.29 3.69
N SER A 86 13.30 6.01 4.21
CA SER A 86 13.53 7.13 5.13
C SER A 86 14.25 6.68 6.40
N MET A 87 13.89 5.53 6.96
CA MET A 87 14.60 5.02 8.15
C MET A 87 16.01 4.54 7.86
N THR A 88 16.22 3.90 6.72
CA THR A 88 17.58 3.51 6.31
C THR A 88 18.48 4.73 6.17
N ALA A 89 17.98 5.79 5.51
CA ALA A 89 18.71 7.06 5.40
C ALA A 89 18.97 7.70 6.77
N PHE A 90 18.00 7.61 7.68
CA PHE A 90 18.12 8.13 9.03
C PHE A 90 19.20 7.42 9.85
N THR A 91 19.18 6.08 9.91
CA THR A 91 20.18 5.29 10.63
C THR A 91 21.58 5.48 10.06
N ASN A 92 21.72 5.56 8.73
CA ASN A 92 23.02 5.83 8.10
C ASN A 92 23.59 7.20 8.53
N ALA A 93 22.74 8.23 8.60
CA ALA A 93 23.17 9.55 9.05
C ALA A 93 23.61 9.54 10.52
N GLU A 94 22.91 8.80 11.39
CA GLU A 94 23.32 8.63 12.80
C GLU A 94 24.67 7.91 12.93
N GLU A 95 24.91 6.85 12.16
CA GLU A 95 26.18 6.13 12.15
C GLU A 95 27.35 6.98 11.66
N GLU A 96 27.14 7.80 10.63
CA GLU A 96 28.16 8.72 10.09
C GLU A 96 28.52 9.80 11.12
N ILE A 97 27.53 10.38 11.79
CA ILE A 97 27.72 11.36 12.86
C ILE A 97 28.52 10.73 14.01
N LYS A 98 28.12 9.55 14.46
CA LYS A 98 28.81 8.83 15.54
C LYS A 98 30.27 8.55 15.19
N THR A 99 30.52 8.01 14.00
CA THR A 99 31.89 7.72 13.51
C THR A 99 32.75 8.98 13.44
N THR A 100 32.16 10.11 13.05
CA THR A 100 32.89 11.39 12.97
C THR A 100 33.22 11.97 14.35
N LEU A 101 32.32 11.80 15.31
CA LEU A 101 32.54 12.19 16.70
C LEU A 101 33.63 11.32 17.35
N ASP A 102 33.58 10.00 17.15
CA ASP A 102 34.57 9.05 17.68
C ASP A 102 35.99 9.29 17.12
N LYS A 103 36.13 9.87 15.92
CA LYS A 103 37.43 10.25 15.34
C LYS A 103 38.01 11.57 15.85
N LYS A 104 37.20 12.41 16.53
CA LYS A 104 37.61 13.75 17.00
C LYS A 104 37.97 13.79 18.50
N VAL A 105 37.81 12.67 19.21
CA VAL A 105 38.18 12.47 20.62
C VAL A 105 39.39 11.54 20.67
#